data_AF-A0AAV7CRQ6-F1
#
_entry.id   AF-A0AAV7CRQ6-F1
#
_cell.length_a   1.000
_cell.length_b   1.000
_cell.length_c   1.000
_cell.angle_alpha   90.00
_cell.angle_beta   90.00
_cell.angle_gamma   90.00
#
_symmetry.space_group_name_H-M   'P 1'
#
loop_
_entity.id
_entity.type
_entity.pdbx_description
1 polymer ?
#
loop_
_entity_poly.entity_id
_entity_poly.type
_entity_poly.pdbx_seq_one_letter_code
_entity_poly.pdbx_strand_id
1 'polypeptide(L)'
;MRLRNGTVATALVFITSFLSLSWYTAWQNGKEKLIAYQREFHALKERLRIAEHRTLQRSSELHAILEQFRRAVTEANGSRDALSHFSDEAHKLLKDLNYRKTLQVPNIYYHMPHLLNHEGSLQPAVQVGLGRTGVSIVMGIPTVKRKVKSYLSETLHSLIDKLSPEEKLDCVIIVFIGETDLEYVHSVVGSLEKEFSTEIGSGLVEVISPPATYYPDLTNLKETFGDSKERVRWRTKQNLDYCFLMMYAQRKGIYYIQLEDDIVAKQNYFSTIKNFALQLSNEEWMILEFSQLGFIGKMFQAPDITLIVEFILMFYKEKPIDWLLDHILWVKVCNPEKDAKHCDRQKSNLRIRFRPSLFQHVGLHSSLAGKIQKLTIIASIDFYGSW
;
A
#
# COMPACT_ATOMS: atom_id res chain seq x y z
N MET A 1 22.64 73.01 -14.96
CA MET A 1 22.20 72.38 -13.68
C MET A 1 21.42 71.07 -13.91
N ARG A 2 21.91 70.14 -14.74
CA ARG A 2 21.18 68.89 -15.11
C ARG A 2 21.97 67.57 -14.97
N LEU A 3 23.26 67.62 -14.62
CA LEU A 3 24.13 66.43 -14.57
C LEU A 3 24.35 65.83 -13.17
N ARG A 4 23.78 66.41 -12.10
CA ARG A 4 24.02 65.93 -10.72
C ARG A 4 22.98 64.90 -10.22
N ASN A 5 21.80 64.83 -10.84
CA ASN A 5 20.73 63.93 -10.42
C ASN A 5 20.76 62.58 -11.16
N GLY A 6 21.41 62.51 -12.33
CA GLY A 6 21.51 61.27 -13.11
C GLY A 6 22.39 60.21 -12.45
N THR A 7 23.52 60.62 -11.87
CA THR A 7 24.46 59.74 -11.16
C THR A 7 23.89 59.20 -9.84
N VAL A 8 23.06 59.99 -9.16
CA VAL A 8 22.36 59.54 -7.94
C VAL A 8 21.24 58.56 -8.28
N ALA A 9 20.50 58.81 -9.36
CA ALA A 9 19.45 57.91 -9.82
C ALA A 9 20.01 56.55 -10.28
N THR A 10 21.12 56.52 -11.03
CA THR A 10 21.75 55.26 -11.42
C THR A 10 22.29 54.50 -10.21
N ALA A 11 22.95 55.18 -9.27
CA ALA A 11 23.42 54.55 -8.04
C ALA A 11 22.28 53.92 -7.21
N LEU A 12 21.14 54.61 -7.10
CA LEU A 12 19.96 54.08 -6.40
C LEU A 12 19.38 52.84 -7.10
N VAL A 13 19.30 52.82 -8.43
CA VAL A 13 18.82 51.65 -9.19
C VAL A 13 19.77 50.45 -9.04
N PHE A 14 21.08 50.68 -9.01
CA PHE A 14 22.06 49.61 -8.77
C PHE A 14 21.97 49.06 -7.34
N ILE A 15 21.75 49.92 -6.33
CA ILE A 15 21.62 49.47 -4.95
C ILE A 15 20.32 48.69 -4.75
N THR A 16 19.20 49.14 -5.30
CA THR A 16 17.92 48.43 -5.16
C THR A 16 17.90 47.09 -5.91
N SER A 17 18.52 47.02 -7.08
CA SER A 17 18.67 45.75 -7.82
C SER A 17 19.64 44.79 -7.14
N PHE A 18 20.73 45.27 -6.53
CA PHE A 18 21.64 44.42 -5.78
C PHE A 18 20.99 43.89 -4.49
N LEU A 19 20.25 44.73 -3.77
CA LEU A 19 19.52 44.32 -2.57
C LEU A 19 18.39 43.33 -2.89
N SER A 20 17.66 43.50 -4.00
CA SER A 20 16.62 42.56 -4.40
C SER A 20 17.20 41.21 -4.83
N LEU A 21 18.34 41.20 -5.53
CA LEU A 21 19.05 39.97 -5.90
C LEU A 21 19.63 39.25 -4.67
N SER A 22 20.20 40.01 -3.73
CA SER A 22 20.71 39.47 -2.47
C SER A 22 19.59 38.89 -1.59
N TRP A 23 18.43 39.53 -1.57
CA TRP A 23 17.27 39.02 -0.84
C TRP A 23 16.70 37.76 -1.49
N TYR A 24 16.60 37.75 -2.82
CA TYR A 24 16.12 36.60 -3.60
C TYR A 24 17.03 35.37 -3.42
N THR A 25 18.34 35.57 -3.48
CA THR A 25 19.32 34.49 -3.27
C THR A 25 19.29 33.97 -1.82
N ALA A 26 19.21 34.85 -0.82
CA ALA A 26 19.05 34.43 0.58
C ALA A 26 17.73 33.66 0.82
N TRP A 27 16.63 34.10 0.20
CA TRP A 27 15.34 33.41 0.26
C TRP A 27 15.39 32.01 -0.38
N GLN A 28 15.99 31.89 -1.57
CA GLN A 28 16.13 30.59 -2.24
C GLN A 28 16.98 29.63 -1.42
N ASN A 29 18.09 30.12 -0.87
CA ASN A 29 18.98 29.31 -0.04
C ASN A 29 18.32 28.87 1.29
N GLY A 30 17.47 29.74 1.87
CA GLY A 30 16.64 29.40 3.03
C GLY A 30 15.58 28.34 2.72
N LYS A 31 14.95 28.42 1.55
CA LYS A 31 13.97 27.44 1.07
C LYS A 31 14.63 26.08 0.80
N GLU A 32 15.80 26.05 0.17
CA GLU A 32 16.55 24.82 -0.06
C GLU A 32 16.99 24.16 1.26
N LYS A 33 17.47 24.94 2.23
CA LYS A 33 17.79 24.43 3.57
C LYS A 33 16.58 23.87 4.29
N LEU A 34 15.43 24.56 4.22
CA LEU A 34 14.19 24.08 4.84
C LEU A 34 13.73 22.75 4.23
N ILE A 35 13.81 22.62 2.90
CA ILE A 35 13.50 21.38 2.18
C ILE A 35 14.49 20.27 2.55
N ALA A 36 15.78 20.59 2.69
CA ALA A 36 16.80 19.64 3.13
C ALA A 36 16.55 19.15 4.57
N TYR A 37 16.25 20.05 5.51
CA TYR A 37 15.90 19.70 6.88
C TYR A 37 14.60 18.90 6.97
N GLN A 38 13.59 19.24 6.17
CA GLN A 38 12.36 18.42 6.09
C GLN A 38 12.66 17.02 5.57
N ARG A 39 13.51 16.88 4.55
CA ARG A 39 13.94 15.56 4.05
C ARG A 39 14.71 14.78 5.11
N GLU A 40 15.63 15.41 5.84
CA GLU A 40 16.39 14.75 6.91
C GLU A 40 15.50 14.34 8.09
N PHE A 41 14.56 15.19 8.48
CA PHE A 41 13.61 14.88 9.55
C PHE A 41 12.67 13.73 9.15
N HIS A 42 12.20 13.72 7.90
CA HIS A 42 11.44 12.59 7.35
C HIS A 42 12.27 11.32 7.30
N ALA A 43 13.52 11.40 6.84
CA ALA A 43 14.43 10.27 6.85
C ALA A 43 14.68 9.76 8.28
N LEU A 44 14.75 10.64 9.28
CA LEU A 44 14.92 10.28 10.68
C LEU A 44 13.65 9.63 11.28
N LYS A 45 12.47 10.20 11.01
CA LYS A 45 11.17 9.64 11.42
C LYS A 45 10.94 8.27 10.79
N GLU A 46 11.29 8.13 9.52
CA GLU A 46 11.24 6.85 8.80
C GLU A 46 12.23 5.85 9.38
N ARG A 47 13.48 6.25 9.67
CA ARG A 47 14.45 5.38 10.36
C ARG A 47 13.96 4.94 11.74
N LEU A 48 13.31 5.82 12.50
CA LEU A 48 12.76 5.49 13.82
C LEU A 48 11.63 4.48 13.71
N ARG A 49 10.67 4.70 12.80
CA ARG A 49 9.58 3.75 12.53
C ARG A 49 10.09 2.42 11.98
N ILE A 50 11.07 2.44 11.07
CA ILE A 50 11.76 1.23 10.60
C ILE A 50 12.45 0.52 11.76
N ALA A 51 13.06 1.25 12.70
CA ALA A 51 13.70 0.64 13.88
C ALA A 51 12.67 0.00 14.83
N GLU A 52 11.54 0.64 15.08
CA GLU A 52 10.42 0.08 15.85
C GLU A 52 9.85 -1.17 15.17
N HIS A 53 9.63 -1.09 13.85
CA HIS A 53 9.12 -2.21 13.06
C HIS A 53 10.12 -3.37 12.96
N ARG A 54 11.42 -3.08 12.82
CA ARG A 54 12.50 -4.07 12.93
C ARG A 54 12.53 -4.72 14.31
N THR A 55 12.17 -3.99 15.37
CA THR A 55 12.10 -4.53 16.72
C THR A 55 10.92 -5.51 16.86
N LEU A 56 9.76 -5.16 16.29
CA LEU A 56 8.60 -6.06 16.21
C LEU A 56 8.87 -7.29 15.32
N GLN A 57 9.57 -7.11 14.20
CA GLN A 57 9.99 -8.20 13.32
C GLN A 57 11.04 -9.10 13.95
N ARG A 58 12.03 -8.55 14.67
CA ARG A 58 12.97 -9.37 15.45
C ARG A 58 12.22 -10.20 16.48
N SER A 59 11.17 -9.65 17.09
CA SER A 59 10.33 -10.42 18.01
C SER A 59 9.63 -11.59 17.30
N SER A 60 9.07 -11.38 16.11
CA SER A 60 8.43 -12.45 15.34
C SER A 60 9.41 -13.46 14.73
N GLU A 61 10.57 -13.03 14.26
CA GLU A 61 11.67 -13.87 13.79
C GLU A 61 12.25 -14.70 14.93
N LEU A 62 12.45 -14.10 16.11
CA LEU A 62 12.83 -14.82 17.31
C LEU A 62 11.80 -15.90 17.66
N HIS A 63 10.51 -15.59 17.54
CA HIS A 63 9.44 -16.57 17.73
C HIS A 63 9.46 -17.70 16.69
N ALA A 64 9.72 -17.39 15.42
CA ALA A 64 9.82 -18.37 14.34
C ALA A 64 11.06 -19.27 14.51
N ILE A 65 12.21 -18.69 14.87
CA ILE A 65 13.44 -19.43 15.21
C ILE A 65 13.18 -20.32 16.44
N LEU A 66 12.45 -19.83 17.44
CA LEU A 66 12.06 -20.63 18.62
C LEU A 66 11.22 -21.84 18.25
N GLU A 67 10.26 -21.69 17.33
CA GLU A 67 9.44 -22.81 16.86
C GLU A 67 10.22 -23.78 15.95
N GLN A 68 11.12 -23.28 15.09
CA GLN A 68 12.04 -24.15 14.34
C GLN A 68 12.96 -24.96 15.26
N PHE A 69 13.49 -24.32 16.30
CA PHE A 69 14.32 -24.99 17.30
C PHE A 69 13.51 -26.02 18.09
N ARG A 70 12.25 -25.70 18.42
CA ARG A 70 11.33 -26.63 19.08
C ARG A 70 11.04 -27.86 18.22
N ARG A 71 10.82 -27.67 16.92
CA ARG A 71 10.61 -28.74 15.95
C ARG A 71 11.84 -29.66 15.84
N ALA A 72 13.02 -29.07 15.72
CA ALA A 72 14.28 -29.81 15.70
C ALA A 72 14.49 -30.64 16.98
N VAL A 73 14.07 -30.15 18.15
CA VAL A 73 14.12 -30.90 19.42
C VAL A 73 13.09 -32.05 19.44
N THR A 74 11.88 -31.85 18.91
CA THR A 74 10.89 -32.95 18.79
C THR A 74 11.30 -34.01 17.78
N GLU A 75 11.96 -33.64 16.68
CA GLU A 75 12.51 -34.58 15.71
C GLU A 75 13.72 -35.33 16.30
N ALA A 76 14.57 -34.63 17.06
CA ALA A 76 15.70 -35.24 17.77
C ALA A 76 15.28 -36.19 18.90
N ASN A 77 14.08 -36.05 19.49
CA ASN A 77 13.55 -37.03 20.45
C ASN A 77 13.31 -38.43 19.84
N GLY A 78 13.32 -38.56 18.51
CA GLY A 78 13.33 -39.85 17.81
C GLY A 78 14.72 -40.50 17.71
N SER A 79 15.80 -39.76 17.98
CA SER A 79 17.18 -40.24 17.95
C SER A 79 17.89 -39.82 19.24
N ARG A 80 17.91 -40.74 20.22
CA ARG A 80 18.46 -40.52 21.58
C ARG A 80 19.92 -40.05 21.61
N ASP A 81 20.65 -40.13 20.50
CA ASP A 81 22.06 -39.74 20.40
C ASP A 81 22.30 -38.27 20.02
N ALA A 82 21.30 -37.53 19.52
CA ALA A 82 21.47 -36.12 19.12
C ALA A 82 21.38 -35.12 20.30
N LEU A 83 20.85 -35.56 21.44
CA LEU A 83 20.57 -34.71 22.61
C LEU A 83 21.75 -34.57 23.59
N SER A 84 22.79 -35.40 23.46
CA SER A 84 23.99 -35.33 24.33
C SER A 84 24.97 -34.21 23.93
N HIS A 85 24.79 -33.61 22.75
CA HIS A 85 25.71 -32.61 22.21
C HIS A 85 25.22 -31.15 22.35
N PHE A 86 24.01 -30.93 22.86
CA PHE A 86 23.50 -29.59 23.13
C PHE A 86 23.81 -29.17 24.57
N SER A 87 24.76 -28.23 24.70
CA SER A 87 25.22 -27.60 25.95
C SER A 87 24.08 -27.33 26.95
N ASP A 88 24.33 -27.58 28.24
CA ASP A 88 23.44 -27.32 29.38
C ASP A 88 22.85 -25.89 29.38
N GLU A 89 23.54 -24.93 28.76
CA GLU A 89 23.07 -23.55 28.54
C GLU A 89 21.80 -23.48 27.68
N ALA A 90 21.69 -24.33 26.64
CA ALA A 90 20.51 -24.39 25.78
C ALA A 90 19.30 -24.97 26.52
N HIS A 91 19.54 -25.97 27.38
CA HIS A 91 18.51 -26.54 28.26
C HIS A 91 18.02 -25.52 29.30
N LYS A 92 18.92 -24.68 29.83
CA LYS A 92 18.57 -23.61 30.76
C LYS A 92 17.77 -22.50 30.08
N LEU A 93 18.15 -22.09 28.87
CA LEU A 93 17.40 -21.14 28.04
C LEU A 93 16.00 -21.67 27.67
N LEU A 94 15.90 -22.96 27.30
CA LEU A 94 14.62 -23.60 27.02
C LEU A 94 13.71 -23.62 28.25
N LYS A 95 14.23 -23.94 29.44
CA LYS A 95 13.47 -23.88 30.70
C LYS A 95 13.01 -22.46 31.02
N ASP A 96 13.87 -21.46 30.83
CA ASP A 96 13.54 -20.06 31.12
C ASP A 96 12.53 -19.48 30.10
N LEU A 97 12.58 -19.91 28.84
CA LEU A 97 11.61 -19.55 27.80
C LEU A 97 10.24 -20.24 27.99
N ASN A 98 10.24 -21.49 28.46
CA ASN A 98 8.99 -22.22 28.75
C ASN A 98 8.30 -21.68 30.01
N TYR A 99 9.06 -21.22 31.01
CA TYR A 99 8.52 -20.57 32.22
C TYR A 99 8.08 -19.12 32.00
N ARG A 100 8.50 -18.47 30.90
CA ARG A 100 8.13 -17.10 30.54
C ARG A 100 6.99 -16.99 29.51
N LYS A 101 6.20 -18.06 29.29
CA LYS A 101 4.94 -17.96 28.51
C LYS A 101 3.79 -17.49 29.41
N THR A 102 3.89 -16.27 29.92
CA THR A 102 2.78 -15.65 30.68
C THR A 102 1.81 -14.87 29.77
N LEU A 103 2.22 -14.51 28.55
CA LEU A 103 1.41 -13.68 27.63
C LEU A 103 1.33 -14.28 26.22
N GLN A 104 0.12 -14.46 25.71
CA GLN A 104 -0.12 -14.72 24.28
C GLN A 104 -0.32 -13.38 23.57
N VAL A 105 0.60 -13.04 22.67
CA VAL A 105 0.52 -11.80 21.88
C VAL A 105 -0.35 -12.05 20.64
N PRO A 106 -1.35 -11.19 20.36
CA PRO A 106 -2.14 -11.29 19.13
C PRO A 106 -1.26 -11.27 17.88
N ASN A 107 -1.61 -12.09 16.90
CA ASN A 107 -0.96 -12.13 15.60
C ASN A 107 -1.97 -12.56 14.52
N ILE A 108 -1.53 -12.58 13.26
CA ILE A 108 -2.37 -12.95 12.11
C ILE A 108 -3.07 -14.32 12.26
N TYR A 109 -2.45 -15.27 12.97
CA TYR A 109 -3.00 -16.61 13.19
C TYR A 109 -4.19 -16.63 14.15
N TYR A 110 -4.38 -15.58 14.96
CA TYR A 110 -5.60 -15.43 15.75
C TYR A 110 -6.83 -15.20 14.85
N HIS A 111 -6.66 -14.42 13.78
CA HIS A 111 -7.72 -14.13 12.81
C HIS A 111 -7.85 -15.22 11.73
N MET A 112 -6.75 -15.89 11.42
CA MET A 112 -6.65 -16.91 10.38
C MET A 112 -5.90 -18.16 10.88
N PRO A 113 -6.50 -18.94 11.80
CA PRO A 113 -5.82 -20.08 12.43
C PRO A 113 -5.50 -21.21 11.45
N HIS A 114 -6.23 -21.32 10.33
CA HIS A 114 -5.98 -22.34 9.31
C HIS A 114 -4.60 -22.21 8.66
N LEU A 115 -3.97 -21.03 8.70
CA LEU A 115 -2.62 -20.81 8.18
C LEU A 115 -1.55 -21.59 8.96
N LEU A 116 -1.82 -21.98 10.22
CA LEU A 116 -0.90 -22.81 11.01
C LEU A 116 -0.77 -24.23 10.48
N ASN A 117 -1.77 -24.71 9.74
CA ASN A 117 -1.80 -26.08 9.22
C ASN A 117 -0.96 -26.25 7.95
N HIS A 118 -0.55 -25.14 7.31
CA HIS A 118 0.08 -25.14 6.01
C HIS A 118 1.24 -24.16 5.96
N GLU A 119 2.46 -24.69 5.94
CA GLU A 119 3.67 -23.91 5.75
C GLU A 119 3.66 -23.22 4.39
N GLY A 120 4.07 -21.95 4.34
CA GLY A 120 4.06 -21.18 3.10
C GLY A 120 2.73 -20.51 2.73
N SER A 121 1.67 -20.61 3.56
CA SER A 121 0.37 -19.97 3.25
C SER A 121 0.40 -18.43 3.15
N LEU A 122 1.49 -17.81 3.63
CA LEU A 122 1.74 -16.36 3.53
C LEU A 122 2.80 -16.01 2.46
N GLN A 123 3.29 -17.00 1.72
CA GLN A 123 4.22 -16.81 0.61
C GLN A 123 3.45 -16.90 -0.72
N PRO A 124 3.76 -16.07 -1.71
CA PRO A 124 3.12 -16.18 -3.02
C PRO A 124 3.33 -17.58 -3.64
N ALA A 125 2.29 -18.16 -4.23
CA ALA A 125 2.40 -19.40 -4.98
C ALA A 125 3.08 -19.19 -6.34
N VAL A 126 2.80 -18.05 -6.96
CA VAL A 126 3.52 -17.56 -8.13
C VAL A 126 4.08 -16.19 -7.79
N GLN A 127 5.33 -15.97 -8.16
CA GLN A 127 6.02 -14.69 -8.02
C GLN A 127 6.94 -14.50 -9.23
N VAL A 128 6.71 -13.44 -9.98
CA VAL A 128 7.49 -13.04 -11.16
C VAL A 128 7.92 -11.58 -10.99
N GLY A 129 9.18 -11.28 -11.30
CA GLY A 129 9.78 -9.96 -11.17
C GLY A 129 11.01 -9.94 -10.25
N LEU A 130 11.70 -8.81 -10.19
CA LEU A 130 13.00 -8.68 -9.51
C LEU A 130 12.92 -8.38 -8.00
N GLY A 131 11.71 -8.24 -7.44
CA GLY A 131 11.54 -7.97 -6.01
C GLY A 131 12.08 -6.61 -5.57
N ARG A 132 11.95 -5.57 -6.41
CA ARG A 132 12.53 -4.24 -6.17
C ARG A 132 11.96 -3.61 -4.90
N THR A 133 12.83 -2.90 -4.17
CA THR A 133 12.52 -2.19 -2.92
C THR A 133 13.18 -0.81 -2.88
N GLY A 134 12.77 0.04 -1.96
CA GLY A 134 13.37 1.38 -1.76
C GLY A 134 12.81 2.44 -2.70
N VAL A 135 11.60 2.22 -3.26
CA VAL A 135 10.91 3.17 -4.13
C VAL A 135 10.05 4.14 -3.32
N SER A 136 9.70 5.30 -3.89
CA SER A 136 8.78 6.23 -3.22
C SER A 136 7.37 5.67 -3.12
N ILE A 137 6.82 5.09 -4.20
CA ILE A 137 5.42 4.67 -4.27
C ILE A 137 5.31 3.24 -4.82
N VAL A 138 4.59 2.39 -4.10
CA VAL A 138 4.21 1.04 -4.52
C VAL A 138 2.74 1.04 -4.93
N MET A 139 2.45 0.64 -6.16
CA MET A 139 1.11 0.59 -6.73
C MET A 139 0.60 -0.85 -6.74
N GLY A 140 -0.42 -1.16 -5.93
CA GLY A 140 -1.03 -2.48 -5.89
C GLY A 140 -2.24 -2.57 -6.82
N ILE A 141 -2.23 -3.53 -7.75
CA ILE A 141 -3.30 -3.79 -8.71
C ILE A 141 -3.80 -5.24 -8.55
N PRO A 142 -4.94 -5.45 -7.90
CA PRO A 142 -5.56 -6.77 -7.79
C PRO A 142 -6.41 -7.04 -9.03
N THR A 143 -6.32 -8.26 -9.54
CA THR A 143 -7.10 -8.75 -10.68
C THR A 143 -7.71 -10.12 -10.35
N VAL A 144 -8.90 -10.37 -10.87
CA VAL A 144 -9.63 -11.64 -10.71
C VAL A 144 -10.27 -12.03 -12.05
N LYS A 145 -10.55 -13.31 -12.23
CA LYS A 145 -11.09 -13.85 -13.47
C LYS A 145 -12.48 -13.27 -13.77
N ARG A 146 -12.57 -12.44 -14.81
CA ARG A 146 -13.85 -11.95 -15.36
C ARG A 146 -14.32 -12.88 -16.48
N LYS A 147 -15.64 -13.05 -16.61
CA LYS A 147 -16.26 -13.90 -17.65
C LYS A 147 -16.20 -13.29 -19.05
N VAL A 148 -16.18 -11.96 -19.15
CA VAL A 148 -16.42 -11.24 -20.43
C VAL A 148 -15.14 -10.65 -20.99
N LYS A 149 -14.46 -9.78 -20.23
CA LYS A 149 -13.28 -9.03 -20.67
C LYS A 149 -12.33 -8.82 -19.50
N SER A 150 -11.03 -8.93 -19.75
CA SER A 150 -9.98 -8.42 -18.85
C SER A 150 -9.66 -6.97 -19.22
N TYR A 151 -9.45 -6.12 -18.21
CA TYR A 151 -9.06 -4.71 -18.37
C TYR A 151 -7.61 -4.45 -17.94
N LEU A 152 -6.91 -5.50 -17.48
CA LEU A 152 -5.62 -5.40 -16.83
C LEU A 152 -4.54 -4.82 -17.76
N SER A 153 -4.49 -5.30 -19.01
CA SER A 153 -3.49 -4.83 -19.98
C SER A 153 -3.69 -3.34 -20.29
N GLU A 154 -4.94 -2.91 -20.54
CA GLU A 154 -5.23 -1.49 -20.78
C GLU A 154 -4.90 -0.60 -19.57
N THR A 155 -5.17 -1.08 -18.35
CA THR A 155 -4.79 -0.38 -17.12
C THR A 155 -3.27 -0.25 -16.98
N LEU A 156 -2.51 -1.32 -17.25
CA LEU A 156 -1.06 -1.32 -17.17
C LEU A 156 -0.43 -0.37 -18.19
N HIS A 157 -0.84 -0.43 -19.46
CA HIS A 157 -0.41 0.55 -20.48
C HIS A 157 -0.71 1.99 -20.02
N SER A 158 -1.94 2.23 -19.55
CA SER A 158 -2.34 3.55 -19.08
C SER A 158 -1.46 4.09 -17.94
N LEU A 159 -1.01 3.23 -17.03
CA LEU A 159 -0.12 3.60 -15.93
C LEU A 159 1.34 3.76 -16.38
N ILE A 160 1.85 2.81 -17.15
CA ILE A 160 3.27 2.70 -17.53
C ILE A 160 3.66 3.76 -18.56
N ASP A 161 2.81 4.00 -19.55
CA ASP A 161 3.09 4.95 -20.64
C ASP A 161 3.13 6.40 -20.16
N LYS A 162 2.53 6.68 -19.00
CA LYS A 162 2.46 8.01 -18.40
C LYS A 162 3.53 8.27 -17.34
N LEU A 163 4.46 7.33 -17.15
CA LEU A 163 5.62 7.48 -16.27
C LEU A 163 6.84 7.96 -17.06
N SER A 164 7.56 8.95 -16.52
CA SER A 164 8.90 9.29 -17.01
C SER A 164 9.91 8.19 -16.68
N PRO A 165 11.08 8.15 -17.36
CA PRO A 165 12.14 7.20 -17.03
C PRO A 165 12.58 7.23 -15.56
N GLU A 166 12.65 8.41 -14.95
CA GLU A 166 12.97 8.59 -13.53
C GLU A 166 11.86 8.06 -12.63
N GLU A 167 10.59 8.31 -12.99
CA GLU A 167 9.43 7.81 -12.25
C GLU A 167 9.34 6.28 -12.32
N LYS A 168 9.70 5.66 -13.46
CA LYS A 168 9.79 4.20 -13.61
C LYS A 168 10.84 3.56 -12.68
N LEU A 169 11.87 4.30 -12.25
CA LEU A 169 12.86 3.84 -11.28
C LEU A 169 12.39 4.01 -9.83
N ASP A 170 11.44 4.91 -9.59
CA ASP A 170 10.99 5.34 -8.27
C ASP A 170 9.59 4.81 -7.88
N CYS A 171 9.11 3.78 -8.58
CA CYS A 171 7.86 3.12 -8.26
C CYS A 171 7.91 1.62 -8.50
N VAL A 172 7.00 0.83 -7.93
CA VAL A 172 6.82 -0.58 -8.32
C VAL A 172 5.34 -0.82 -8.50
N ILE A 173 4.95 -1.49 -9.58
CA ILE A 173 3.59 -1.93 -9.85
C ILE A 173 3.50 -3.42 -9.52
N ILE A 174 2.63 -3.77 -8.58
CA ILE A 174 2.44 -5.16 -8.14
C ILE A 174 1.06 -5.60 -8.64
N VAL A 175 1.05 -6.51 -9.60
CA VAL A 175 -0.15 -7.17 -10.10
C VAL A 175 -0.41 -8.40 -9.23
N PHE A 176 -1.49 -8.37 -8.46
CA PHE A 176 -1.93 -9.51 -7.67
C PHE A 176 -3.07 -10.24 -8.38
N ILE A 177 -2.78 -11.46 -8.83
CA ILE A 177 -3.77 -12.35 -9.43
C ILE A 177 -4.46 -13.09 -8.29
N GLY A 178 -5.66 -12.64 -7.91
CA GLY A 178 -6.47 -13.21 -6.84
C GLY A 178 -7.14 -14.52 -7.21
N GLU A 179 -6.44 -15.42 -7.90
CA GLU A 179 -6.94 -16.73 -8.32
C GLU A 179 -6.05 -17.84 -7.78
N THR A 180 -6.65 -19.00 -7.53
CA THR A 180 -5.96 -20.18 -6.98
C THR A 180 -5.78 -21.29 -8.01
N ASP A 181 -6.47 -21.18 -9.16
CA ASP A 181 -6.30 -22.04 -10.32
C ASP A 181 -4.98 -21.69 -11.04
N LEU A 182 -3.97 -22.54 -10.84
CA LEU A 182 -2.63 -22.31 -11.37
C LEU A 182 -2.57 -22.27 -12.90
N GLU A 183 -3.42 -23.02 -13.61
CA GLU A 183 -3.46 -22.97 -15.08
C GLU A 183 -3.90 -21.58 -15.55
N TYR A 184 -4.95 -21.04 -14.92
CA TYR A 184 -5.39 -19.68 -15.20
C TYR A 184 -4.33 -18.65 -14.80
N VAL A 185 -3.73 -18.77 -13.61
CA VAL A 185 -2.68 -17.85 -13.16
C VAL A 185 -1.51 -17.83 -14.15
N HIS A 186 -1.00 -19.00 -14.57
CA HIS A 186 0.08 -19.09 -15.54
C HIS A 186 -0.31 -18.54 -16.91
N SER A 187 -1.57 -18.69 -17.33
CA SER A 187 -2.06 -18.07 -18.58
C SER A 187 -2.01 -16.54 -18.54
N VAL A 188 -2.37 -15.94 -17.39
CA VAL A 188 -2.31 -14.48 -17.19
C VAL A 188 -0.86 -14.03 -17.12
N VAL A 189 0.00 -14.74 -16.37
CA VAL A 189 1.43 -14.46 -16.28
C VAL A 189 2.07 -14.51 -17.66
N GLY A 190 1.85 -15.57 -18.45
CA GLY A 190 2.41 -15.69 -19.80
C GLY A 190 1.93 -14.58 -20.75
N SER A 191 0.69 -14.11 -20.60
CA SER A 191 0.20 -12.94 -21.34
C SER A 191 0.94 -11.67 -20.94
N LEU A 192 1.16 -11.45 -19.64
CA LEU A 192 1.88 -10.28 -19.13
C LEU A 192 3.36 -10.31 -19.49
N GLU A 193 4.02 -11.47 -19.44
CA GLU A 193 5.41 -11.63 -19.86
C GLU A 193 5.58 -11.36 -21.35
N LYS A 194 4.61 -11.74 -22.19
CA LYS A 194 4.66 -11.45 -23.62
C LYS A 194 4.54 -9.95 -23.91
N GLU A 195 3.70 -9.23 -23.17
CA GLU A 195 3.38 -7.83 -23.45
C GLU A 195 4.27 -6.83 -22.69
N PHE A 196 4.66 -7.14 -21.45
CA PHE A 196 5.39 -6.27 -20.53
C PHE A 196 6.75 -6.87 -20.10
N SER A 197 7.39 -7.65 -20.97
CA SER A 197 8.70 -8.29 -20.70
C SER A 197 9.77 -7.30 -20.23
N THR A 198 9.80 -6.10 -20.82
CA THR A 198 10.78 -5.05 -20.46
C THR A 198 10.53 -4.50 -19.06
N GLU A 199 9.27 -4.27 -18.70
CA GLU A 199 8.87 -3.73 -17.41
C GLU A 199 9.03 -4.76 -16.29
N ILE A 200 8.75 -6.04 -16.57
CA ILE A 200 9.02 -7.14 -15.64
C ILE A 200 10.53 -7.33 -15.47
N GLY A 201 11.28 -7.35 -16.58
CA GLY A 201 12.73 -7.52 -16.59
C GLY A 201 13.50 -6.37 -15.96
N SER A 202 12.94 -5.15 -15.92
CA SER A 202 13.50 -4.00 -15.21
C SER A 202 13.10 -3.91 -13.74
N GLY A 203 12.18 -4.77 -13.28
CA GLY A 203 11.63 -4.75 -11.92
C GLY A 203 10.62 -3.64 -11.67
N LEU A 204 10.06 -3.03 -12.73
CA LEU A 204 8.94 -2.09 -12.63
C LEU A 204 7.64 -2.80 -12.31
N VAL A 205 7.39 -3.93 -12.97
CA VAL A 205 6.19 -4.75 -12.77
C VAL A 205 6.58 -6.05 -12.06
N GLU A 206 5.85 -6.37 -10.99
CA GLU A 206 5.89 -7.67 -10.32
C GLU A 206 4.51 -8.32 -10.41
N VAL A 207 4.48 -9.63 -10.59
CA VAL A 207 3.24 -10.41 -10.64
C VAL A 207 3.26 -11.44 -9.53
N ILE A 208 2.23 -11.47 -8.70
CA ILE A 208 2.09 -12.43 -7.61
C ILE A 208 0.71 -13.10 -7.60
N SER A 209 0.63 -14.31 -7.08
CA SER A 209 -0.64 -14.97 -6.75
C SER A 209 -0.58 -15.60 -5.35
N PRO A 210 -1.70 -15.67 -4.62
CA PRO A 210 -1.74 -16.31 -3.32
C PRO A 210 -1.82 -17.84 -3.46
N PRO A 211 -1.31 -18.62 -2.49
CA PRO A 211 -1.55 -20.05 -2.43
C PRO A 211 -3.01 -20.31 -2.05
N ALA A 212 -3.57 -21.45 -2.50
CA ALA A 212 -4.93 -21.84 -2.15
C ALA A 212 -5.14 -21.93 -0.62
N THR A 213 -4.10 -22.33 0.12
CA THR A 213 -4.10 -22.46 1.58
C THR A 213 -4.15 -21.13 2.32
N TYR A 214 -3.92 -20.00 1.64
CA TYR A 214 -4.11 -18.67 2.23
C TYR A 214 -5.57 -18.42 2.61
N TYR A 215 -6.51 -18.86 1.77
CA TYR A 215 -7.93 -18.61 1.98
C TYR A 215 -8.52 -19.58 3.00
N PRO A 216 -9.33 -19.09 3.96
CA PRO A 216 -10.12 -19.96 4.81
C PRO A 216 -11.27 -20.59 4.01
N ASP A 217 -11.99 -21.53 4.62
CA ASP A 217 -13.27 -21.96 4.07
C ASP A 217 -14.27 -20.78 3.99
N LEU A 218 -14.73 -20.49 2.78
CA LEU A 218 -15.67 -19.40 2.47
C LEU A 218 -17.08 -19.90 2.14
N THR A 219 -17.39 -21.20 2.30
CA THR A 219 -18.73 -21.73 1.98
C THR A 219 -19.76 -21.42 3.07
N ASN A 220 -19.31 -21.35 4.33
CA ASN A 220 -20.16 -21.22 5.51
C ASN A 220 -20.17 -19.78 6.08
N LEU A 221 -20.24 -18.78 5.22
CA LEU A 221 -20.31 -17.37 5.64
C LEU A 221 -21.74 -16.96 6.01
N LYS A 222 -21.87 -16.15 7.05
CA LYS A 222 -23.16 -15.57 7.47
C LYS A 222 -23.60 -14.49 6.50
N GLU A 223 -24.85 -14.56 6.05
CA GLU A 223 -25.47 -13.50 5.26
C GLU A 223 -25.69 -12.24 6.10
N THR A 224 -25.39 -11.09 5.51
CA THR A 224 -25.47 -9.77 6.17
C THR A 224 -25.95 -8.73 5.18
N PHE A 225 -26.59 -7.65 5.65
CA PHE A 225 -27.02 -6.51 4.81
C PHE A 225 -27.98 -6.87 3.66
N GLY A 226 -28.63 -8.04 3.72
CA GLY A 226 -29.47 -8.56 2.64
C GLY A 226 -28.68 -9.02 1.40
N ASP A 227 -27.36 -9.17 1.52
CA ASP A 227 -26.51 -9.68 0.45
C ASP A 227 -26.69 -11.20 0.28
N SER A 228 -26.66 -11.69 -0.97
CA SER A 228 -26.61 -13.13 -1.25
C SER A 228 -25.30 -13.75 -0.76
N LYS A 229 -25.26 -15.08 -0.59
CA LYS A 229 -24.03 -15.81 -0.22
C LYS A 229 -22.87 -15.53 -1.16
N GLU A 230 -23.14 -15.42 -2.47
CA GLU A 230 -22.13 -15.13 -3.48
C GLU A 230 -21.52 -13.75 -3.27
N ARG A 231 -22.35 -12.76 -2.96
CA ARG A 231 -21.90 -11.39 -2.71
C ARG A 231 -21.11 -11.31 -1.40
N VAL A 232 -21.55 -12.01 -0.35
CA VAL A 232 -20.82 -12.12 0.92
C VAL A 232 -19.46 -12.78 0.71
N ARG A 233 -19.43 -13.92 0.01
CA ARG A 233 -18.18 -14.61 -0.35
C ARG A 233 -17.25 -13.70 -1.15
N TRP A 234 -17.78 -12.99 -2.13
CA TRP A 234 -17.01 -12.06 -2.96
C TRP A 234 -16.38 -10.94 -2.13
N ARG A 235 -17.15 -10.24 -1.28
CA ARG A 235 -16.60 -9.14 -0.44
C ARG A 235 -15.62 -9.64 0.61
N THR A 236 -15.85 -10.83 1.17
CA THR A 236 -14.93 -11.45 2.15
C THR A 236 -13.62 -11.85 1.49
N LYS A 237 -13.67 -12.44 0.29
CA LYS A 237 -12.47 -12.75 -0.48
C LYS A 237 -11.70 -11.47 -0.86
N GLN A 238 -12.40 -10.43 -1.31
CA GLN A 238 -11.78 -9.14 -1.67
C GLN A 238 -10.98 -8.53 -0.50
N ASN A 239 -11.52 -8.57 0.72
CA ASN A 239 -10.79 -8.13 1.92
C ASN A 239 -9.46 -8.89 2.08
N LEU A 240 -9.47 -10.22 1.91
CA LEU A 240 -8.28 -11.06 2.03
C LEU A 240 -7.27 -10.82 0.90
N ASP A 241 -7.75 -10.61 -0.32
CA ASP A 241 -6.93 -10.28 -1.49
C ASP A 241 -6.14 -9.00 -1.25
N TYR A 242 -6.83 -7.95 -0.79
CA TYR A 242 -6.21 -6.67 -0.47
C TYR A 242 -5.22 -6.78 0.70
N CYS A 243 -5.55 -7.56 1.74
CA CYS A 243 -4.60 -7.80 2.83
C CYS A 243 -3.32 -8.48 2.34
N PHE A 244 -3.42 -9.51 1.50
CA PHE A 244 -2.25 -10.22 0.97
C PHE A 244 -1.34 -9.27 0.19
N LEU A 245 -1.94 -8.51 -0.74
CA LEU A 245 -1.23 -7.54 -1.55
C LEU A 245 -0.57 -6.44 -0.70
N MET A 246 -1.29 -5.88 0.26
CA MET A 246 -0.75 -4.88 1.19
C MET A 246 0.41 -5.42 2.02
N MET A 247 0.30 -6.63 2.56
CA MET A 247 1.37 -7.29 3.32
C MET A 247 2.63 -7.49 2.46
N TYR A 248 2.46 -7.96 1.22
CA TYR A 248 3.57 -8.13 0.28
C TYR A 248 4.23 -6.80 -0.10
N ALA A 249 3.42 -5.74 -0.28
CA ALA A 249 3.88 -4.42 -0.70
C ALA A 249 4.57 -3.63 0.42
N GLN A 250 4.28 -3.93 1.69
CA GLN A 250 4.62 -3.07 2.84
C GLN A 250 6.09 -2.64 2.89
N ARG A 251 7.05 -3.53 2.60
CA ARG A 251 8.48 -3.24 2.73
C ARG A 251 9.12 -2.65 1.47
N LYS A 252 8.34 -2.43 0.41
CA LYS A 252 8.90 -2.06 -0.90
C LYS A 252 9.08 -0.56 -1.11
N GLY A 253 8.32 0.29 -0.42
CA GLY A 253 8.43 1.73 -0.58
C GLY A 253 7.90 2.54 0.59
N ILE A 254 7.96 3.87 0.44
CA ILE A 254 7.53 4.83 1.47
C ILE A 254 6.01 4.88 1.56
N TYR A 255 5.35 4.83 0.41
CA TYR A 255 3.90 4.86 0.30
C TYR A 255 3.37 3.67 -0.49
N TYR A 256 2.19 3.22 -0.10
CA TYR A 256 1.42 2.23 -0.84
C TYR A 256 0.15 2.90 -1.38
N ILE A 257 -0.17 2.70 -2.66
CA ILE A 257 -1.43 3.11 -3.25
C ILE A 257 -2.16 1.89 -3.81
N GLN A 258 -3.40 1.73 -3.37
CA GLN A 258 -4.29 0.70 -3.87
C GLN A 258 -5.01 1.18 -5.13
N LEU A 259 -4.91 0.40 -6.19
CA LEU A 259 -5.59 0.60 -7.46
C LEU A 259 -6.51 -0.59 -7.77
N GLU A 260 -7.23 -0.50 -8.88
CA GLU A 260 -8.04 -1.57 -9.48
C GLU A 260 -7.54 -1.83 -10.91
N ASP A 261 -7.89 -2.97 -11.48
CA ASP A 261 -7.41 -3.41 -12.80
C ASP A 261 -8.25 -2.88 -13.98
N ASP A 262 -9.20 -1.98 -13.73
CA ASP A 262 -10.11 -1.38 -14.72
C ASP A 262 -10.14 0.16 -14.65
N ILE A 263 -8.94 0.76 -14.62
CA ILE A 263 -8.76 2.21 -14.51
C ILE A 263 -7.93 2.80 -15.65
N VAL A 264 -8.14 4.09 -15.89
CA VAL A 264 -7.29 4.92 -16.76
C VAL A 264 -6.70 6.04 -15.90
N ALA A 265 -5.38 6.18 -15.93
CA ALA A 265 -4.67 7.24 -15.23
C ALA A 265 -4.55 8.51 -16.08
N LYS A 266 -4.57 9.68 -15.42
CA LYS A 266 -4.25 10.97 -16.04
C LYS A 266 -2.76 11.13 -16.31
N GLN A 267 -2.42 12.02 -17.24
CA GLN A 267 -1.04 12.43 -17.45
C GLN A 267 -0.43 13.01 -16.17
N ASN A 268 0.85 12.71 -15.91
CA ASN A 268 1.60 13.18 -14.74
C ASN A 268 0.96 12.78 -13.38
N TYR A 269 0.18 11.71 -13.34
CA TYR A 269 -0.46 11.26 -12.09
C TYR A 269 0.58 10.98 -11.00
N PHE A 270 1.72 10.36 -11.36
CA PHE A 270 2.74 9.96 -10.41
C PHE A 270 3.38 11.14 -9.69
N SER A 271 3.96 12.09 -10.44
CA SER A 271 4.51 13.33 -9.89
C SER A 271 3.45 14.13 -9.12
N THR A 272 2.20 14.16 -9.58
CA THR A 272 1.10 14.82 -8.85
C THR A 272 0.86 14.17 -7.48
N ILE A 273 0.75 12.84 -7.42
CA ILE A 273 0.57 12.07 -6.17
C ILE A 273 1.75 12.32 -5.23
N LYS A 274 2.98 12.17 -5.74
CA LYS A 274 4.20 12.33 -4.94
C LYS A 274 4.31 13.72 -4.36
N ASN A 275 4.10 14.76 -5.17
CA ASN A 275 4.15 16.15 -4.73
C ASN A 275 3.07 16.46 -3.69
N PHE A 276 1.85 15.93 -3.88
CA PHE A 276 0.77 16.13 -2.92
C PHE A 276 1.08 15.49 -1.56
N ALA A 277 1.59 14.25 -1.55
CA ALA A 277 2.00 13.59 -0.31
C ALA A 277 3.16 14.34 0.39
N LEU A 278 4.13 14.87 -0.37
CA LEU A 278 5.22 15.68 0.16
C LEU A 278 4.74 17.01 0.76
N GLN A 279 3.75 17.65 0.16
CA GLN A 279 3.15 18.88 0.70
C GLN A 279 2.47 18.63 2.05
N LEU A 280 1.82 17.48 2.22
CA LEU A 280 1.13 17.07 3.46
C LEU A 280 2.07 16.38 4.46
N SER A 281 3.37 16.43 4.26
CA SER A 281 4.33 15.65 5.05
C SER A 281 4.46 16.14 6.49
N ASN A 282 4.07 17.38 6.79
CA ASN A 282 4.00 17.92 8.16
C ASN A 282 2.60 17.77 8.79
N GLU A 283 1.61 17.36 8.02
CA GLU A 283 0.25 17.17 8.49
C GLU A 283 0.04 15.73 8.97
N GLU A 284 -0.89 15.56 9.91
CA GLU A 284 -1.34 14.22 10.29
C GLU A 284 -2.45 13.77 9.32
N TRP A 285 -2.16 12.73 8.53
CA TRP A 285 -3.13 12.11 7.63
C TRP A 285 -2.98 10.59 7.67
N MET A 286 -4.08 9.89 7.39
CA MET A 286 -4.11 8.42 7.34
C MET A 286 -4.37 7.89 5.93
N ILE A 287 -5.21 8.59 5.15
CA ILE A 287 -5.62 8.17 3.81
C ILE A 287 -5.59 9.38 2.88
N LEU A 288 -4.83 9.28 1.79
CA LEU A 288 -4.95 10.22 0.67
C LEU A 288 -5.79 9.57 -0.44
N GLU A 289 -6.79 10.30 -0.93
CA GLU A 289 -7.69 9.81 -1.99
C GLU A 289 -7.45 10.54 -3.31
N PHE A 290 -7.19 9.78 -4.38
CA PHE A 290 -6.98 10.29 -5.74
C PHE A 290 -8.08 9.87 -6.73
N SER A 291 -9.13 9.19 -6.24
CA SER A 291 -10.36 8.86 -6.97
C SER A 291 -11.59 9.26 -6.17
N GLN A 292 -12.71 9.49 -6.86
CA GLN A 292 -14.02 9.69 -6.23
C GLN A 292 -14.74 8.37 -5.92
N LEU A 293 -14.39 7.29 -6.61
CA LEU A 293 -15.11 6.02 -6.57
C LEU A 293 -14.35 4.94 -5.82
N GLY A 294 -15.07 4.30 -4.89
CA GLY A 294 -14.67 3.03 -4.27
C GLY A 294 -13.30 3.07 -3.60
N PHE A 295 -12.57 1.96 -3.72
CA PHE A 295 -11.28 1.73 -3.08
C PHE A 295 -10.08 2.19 -3.94
N ILE A 296 -10.36 2.72 -5.13
CA ILE A 296 -9.37 3.15 -6.11
C ILE A 296 -8.61 4.37 -5.60
N GLY A 297 -7.30 4.37 -5.83
CA GLY A 297 -6.44 5.52 -5.58
C GLY A 297 -6.39 5.91 -4.10
N LYS A 298 -6.51 4.92 -3.20
CA LYS A 298 -6.31 5.12 -1.76
C LYS A 298 -4.86 4.87 -1.42
N MET A 299 -4.19 5.92 -0.94
CA MET A 299 -2.79 5.91 -0.58
C MET A 299 -2.61 5.97 0.93
N PHE A 300 -1.65 5.19 1.42
CA PHE A 300 -1.31 5.03 2.82
C PHE A 300 0.21 5.13 2.99
N GLN A 301 0.66 5.50 4.19
CA GLN A 301 2.06 5.35 4.55
C GLN A 301 2.37 3.86 4.77
N ALA A 302 3.51 3.38 4.29
CA ALA A 302 3.88 1.97 4.43
C ALA A 302 3.90 1.48 5.91
N PRO A 303 4.34 2.28 6.91
CA PRO A 303 4.25 1.87 8.31
C PRO A 303 2.81 1.68 8.82
N ASP A 304 1.84 2.44 8.29
CA ASP A 304 0.44 2.36 8.73
C ASP A 304 -0.30 1.15 8.13
N ILE A 305 0.27 0.51 7.12
CA ILE A 305 -0.29 -0.69 6.46
C ILE A 305 -0.53 -1.82 7.46
N THR A 306 0.35 -2.04 8.44
CA THR A 306 0.15 -3.11 9.44
C THR A 306 -1.17 -2.93 10.19
N LEU A 307 -1.43 -1.72 10.69
CA LEU A 307 -2.67 -1.43 11.42
C LEU A 307 -3.91 -1.62 10.54
N ILE A 308 -3.82 -1.20 9.28
CA ILE A 308 -4.92 -1.32 8.32
C ILE A 308 -5.22 -2.80 8.03
N VAL A 309 -4.19 -3.59 7.74
CA VAL A 309 -4.30 -5.02 7.47
C VAL A 309 -4.87 -5.74 8.69
N GLU A 310 -4.33 -5.51 9.89
CA GLU A 310 -4.84 -6.12 11.12
C GLU A 310 -6.32 -5.81 11.34
N PHE A 311 -6.72 -4.55 11.15
CA PHE A 311 -8.12 -4.17 11.29
C PHE A 311 -9.02 -4.84 10.26
N ILE A 312 -8.58 -4.95 9.00
CA ILE A 312 -9.36 -5.65 7.98
C ILE A 312 -9.47 -7.14 8.34
N LEU A 313 -8.38 -7.78 8.78
CA LEU A 313 -8.38 -9.18 9.18
C LEU A 313 -9.21 -9.46 10.43
N MET A 314 -9.41 -8.50 11.33
CA MET A 314 -10.36 -8.64 12.44
C MET A 314 -11.81 -8.79 11.95
N PHE A 315 -12.17 -8.15 10.84
CA PHE A 315 -13.57 -7.98 10.42
C PHE A 315 -13.84 -8.36 8.96
N TYR A 316 -12.96 -9.14 8.32
CA TYR A 316 -13.01 -9.45 6.89
C TYR A 316 -14.29 -10.20 6.46
N LYS A 317 -14.93 -10.93 7.40
CA LYS A 317 -16.23 -11.59 7.18
C LYS A 317 -17.40 -10.63 7.32
N GLU A 318 -17.26 -9.57 8.11
CA GLU A 318 -18.38 -8.76 8.57
C GLU A 318 -18.77 -7.65 7.62
N LYS A 319 -17.79 -6.93 7.02
CA LYS A 319 -18.07 -5.75 6.18
C LYS A 319 -17.16 -5.69 4.95
N PRO A 320 -17.59 -5.04 3.85
CA PRO A 320 -16.71 -4.76 2.71
C PRO A 320 -15.62 -3.74 3.09
N ILE A 321 -14.51 -3.72 2.34
CA ILE A 321 -13.32 -2.95 2.74
C ILE A 321 -13.55 -1.44 2.88
N ASP A 322 -14.36 -0.83 2.01
CA ASP A 322 -14.64 0.61 2.05
C ASP A 322 -15.24 1.01 3.40
N TRP A 323 -16.12 0.14 3.92
CA TRP A 323 -16.76 0.36 5.20
C TRP A 323 -15.78 0.11 6.33
N LEU A 324 -14.95 -0.93 6.24
CA LEU A 324 -13.90 -1.19 7.24
C LEU A 324 -12.95 -0.01 7.39
N LEU A 325 -12.49 0.59 6.29
CA LEU A 325 -11.66 1.81 6.37
C LEU A 325 -12.39 2.99 7.01
N ASP A 326 -13.66 3.20 6.67
CA ASP A 326 -14.44 4.26 7.31
C ASP A 326 -14.63 4.02 8.82
N HIS A 327 -14.74 2.74 9.24
CA HIS A 327 -14.78 2.36 10.65
C HIS A 327 -13.44 2.58 11.36
N ILE A 328 -12.30 2.36 10.69
CA ILE A 328 -10.99 2.72 11.26
C ILE A 328 -10.96 4.22 11.60
N LEU A 329 -11.38 5.08 10.67
CA LEU A 329 -11.44 6.52 10.92
C LEU A 329 -12.46 6.85 12.02
N TRP A 330 -13.62 6.21 12.03
CA TRP A 330 -14.63 6.40 13.07
C TRP A 330 -14.06 6.12 14.46
N VAL A 331 -13.41 4.96 14.64
CA VAL A 331 -12.81 4.56 15.92
C VAL A 331 -11.69 5.50 16.34
N LYS A 332 -10.91 6.03 15.40
CA LYS A 332 -9.78 6.91 15.70
C LYS A 332 -10.19 8.32 16.12
N VAL A 333 -11.20 8.92 15.49
CA VAL A 333 -11.44 10.37 15.63
C VAL A 333 -12.87 10.79 15.93
N CYS A 334 -13.85 9.89 15.85
CA CYS A 334 -15.23 10.26 16.14
C CYS A 334 -15.53 10.17 17.64
N ASN A 335 -16.00 11.27 18.21
CA ASN A 335 -16.47 11.30 19.59
C ASN A 335 -17.93 10.77 19.65
N PRO A 336 -18.22 9.70 20.41
CA PRO A 336 -19.57 9.13 20.53
C PRO A 336 -20.63 10.10 21.10
N GLU A 337 -20.21 11.13 21.83
CA GLU A 337 -21.10 12.13 22.44
C GLU A 337 -21.42 13.30 21.49
N LYS A 338 -20.84 13.31 20.28
CA LYS A 338 -21.04 14.37 19.29
C LYS A 338 -21.82 13.91 18.07
N ASP A 339 -22.33 14.88 17.32
CA ASP A 339 -23.15 14.63 16.14
C ASP A 339 -22.34 14.09 14.95
N ALA A 340 -23.07 13.55 13.97
CA ALA A 340 -22.48 13.00 12.76
C ALA A 340 -21.64 14.04 11.98
N LYS A 341 -22.04 15.31 11.96
CA LYS A 341 -21.30 16.38 11.29
C LYS A 341 -19.92 16.61 11.92
N HIS A 342 -19.83 16.54 13.25
CA HIS A 342 -18.55 16.57 13.93
C HIS A 342 -17.66 15.41 13.49
N CYS A 343 -18.19 14.18 13.51
CA CYS A 343 -17.47 12.97 13.09
C CYS A 343 -16.98 13.09 11.64
N ASP A 344 -17.83 13.52 10.71
CA ASP A 344 -17.47 13.67 9.29
C ASP A 344 -16.33 14.69 9.10
N ARG A 345 -16.38 15.80 9.85
CA ARG A 345 -15.29 16.80 9.84
C ARG A 345 -13.98 16.20 10.36
N GLN A 346 -14.03 15.46 11.47
CA GLN A 346 -12.82 14.81 12.01
C GLN A 346 -12.25 13.78 11.03
N LYS A 347 -13.11 12.94 10.44
CA LYS A 347 -12.71 11.99 9.40
C LYS A 347 -12.06 12.69 8.22
N SER A 348 -12.57 13.85 7.79
CA SER A 348 -12.04 14.60 6.65
C SER A 348 -10.62 15.17 6.88
N ASN A 349 -10.22 15.38 8.14
CA ASN A 349 -8.85 15.81 8.46
C ASN A 349 -7.84 14.68 8.23
N LEU A 350 -8.21 13.42 8.52
CA LEU A 350 -7.35 12.26 8.30
C LEU A 350 -7.50 11.63 6.91
N ARG A 351 -8.65 11.83 6.26
CA ARG A 351 -8.96 11.35 4.90
C ARG A 351 -9.00 12.54 3.94
N ILE A 352 -7.83 12.89 3.43
CA ILE A 352 -7.65 14.06 2.58
C ILE A 352 -7.80 13.65 1.11
N ARG A 353 -8.70 14.31 0.39
CA ARG A 353 -8.98 14.02 -1.01
C ARG A 353 -8.31 15.03 -1.94
N PHE A 354 -7.52 14.54 -2.88
CA PHE A 354 -7.01 15.32 -3.99
C PHE A 354 -8.11 15.57 -5.04
N ARG A 355 -8.14 16.78 -5.61
CA ARG A 355 -9.06 17.16 -6.69
C ARG A 355 -8.27 17.90 -7.78
N PRO A 356 -8.48 17.60 -9.07
CA PRO A 356 -9.45 16.64 -9.62
C PRO A 356 -9.00 15.17 -9.51
N SER A 357 -9.91 14.22 -9.78
CA SER A 357 -9.59 12.77 -9.83
C SER A 357 -8.44 12.50 -10.80
N LEU A 358 -7.47 11.66 -10.39
CA LEU A 358 -6.35 11.22 -11.21
C LEU A 358 -6.60 9.88 -11.91
N PHE A 359 -7.56 9.12 -11.39
CA PHE A 359 -7.96 7.83 -11.94
C PHE A 359 -9.43 7.87 -12.35
N GLN A 360 -9.72 7.28 -13.51
CA GLN A 360 -11.06 7.11 -14.03
C GLN A 360 -11.35 5.62 -14.15
N HIS A 361 -12.40 5.15 -13.48
CA HIS A 361 -12.87 3.78 -13.63
C HIS A 361 -13.58 3.59 -14.97
N VAL A 362 -13.20 2.53 -15.70
CA VAL A 362 -13.72 2.21 -17.05
C VAL A 362 -14.35 0.81 -17.14
N GLY A 363 -14.32 0.03 -16.05
CA GLY A 363 -14.91 -1.30 -15.99
C GLY A 363 -16.43 -1.30 -16.17
N LEU A 364 -16.93 -1.73 -17.33
CA LEU A 364 -18.37 -1.89 -17.56
C LEU A 364 -18.90 -3.18 -16.92
N HIS A 365 -18.07 -4.23 -16.89
CA HIS A 365 -18.40 -5.54 -16.34
C HIS A 365 -17.66 -5.77 -15.03
N SER A 366 -18.43 -5.85 -13.94
CA SER A 366 -17.88 -6.12 -12.61
C SER A 366 -17.30 -7.54 -12.52
N SER A 367 -16.34 -7.73 -11.62
CA SER A 367 -15.89 -9.06 -11.20
C SER A 367 -16.97 -9.84 -10.43
N LEU A 368 -17.98 -9.17 -9.86
CA LEU A 368 -19.18 -9.83 -9.35
C LEU A 368 -20.10 -10.19 -10.54
N ALA A 369 -20.33 -11.50 -10.73
CA ALA A 369 -21.10 -12.01 -11.86
C ALA A 369 -22.49 -11.35 -11.96
N GLY A 370 -22.83 -10.85 -13.16
CA GLY A 370 -24.12 -10.24 -13.45
C GLY A 370 -24.25 -8.75 -13.09
N LYS A 371 -23.26 -8.15 -12.43
CA LYS A 371 -23.29 -6.71 -12.12
C LYS A 371 -22.68 -5.88 -13.25
N ILE A 372 -23.52 -5.12 -13.95
CA ILE A 372 -23.09 -4.10 -14.94
C ILE A 372 -22.89 -2.78 -14.19
N GLN A 373 -21.69 -2.20 -14.31
CA GLN A 373 -21.33 -0.95 -13.65
C GLN A 373 -21.37 0.19 -14.68
N LYS A 374 -22.39 1.06 -14.59
CA LYS A 374 -22.54 2.23 -15.50
C LYS A 374 -21.91 3.52 -14.96
N LEU A 375 -21.21 3.46 -13.83
CA LEU A 375 -20.61 4.65 -13.22
C LEU A 375 -19.29 4.99 -13.93
N THR A 376 -19.36 5.94 -14.85
CA THR A 376 -18.20 6.69 -15.34
C THR A 376 -18.08 7.97 -14.51
N ILE A 377 -16.89 8.32 -14.03
CA ILE A 377 -16.67 9.64 -13.42
C ILE A 377 -16.82 10.67 -14.54
N ILE A 378 -17.98 11.32 -14.66
CA ILE A 378 -18.16 12.50 -15.50
C ILE A 378 -17.50 13.66 -14.75
N ALA A 379 -16.17 13.74 -14.81
CA ALA A 379 -15.50 15.00 -14.61
C ALA A 379 -15.52 15.70 -15.97
N SER A 380 -16.18 16.85 -16.04
CA SER A 380 -16.17 17.78 -17.16
C SER A 380 -14.79 17.85 -17.80
N ILE A 381 -14.64 17.13 -18.92
CA ILE A 381 -13.62 17.43 -19.92
C ILE A 381 -14.22 18.59 -20.68
N ASP A 382 -13.86 19.80 -20.28
CA ASP A 382 -13.96 20.95 -21.15
C ASP A 382 -13.07 20.70 -22.37
N PHE A 383 -13.66 20.13 -23.42
CA PHE A 383 -13.13 20.22 -24.77
C PHE A 383 -13.28 21.67 -25.22
N TYR A 384 -12.34 22.52 -24.85
CA TYR A 384 -12.16 23.82 -25.49
C TYR A 384 -11.08 23.73 -26.57
N GLY A 385 -11.54 23.61 -27.82
CA GLY A 385 -10.91 24.11 -29.05
C GLY A 385 -9.62 23.41 -29.54
N SER A 386 -9.29 23.36 -30.83
CA SER A 386 -9.79 24.09 -31.99
C SER A 386 -9.28 23.40 -33.28
N TRP A 387 -10.10 23.46 -34.33
CA TRP A 387 -9.89 23.11 -35.75
C TRP A 387 -9.93 21.63 -36.14
#